data_AF-A0A2M7XKF8-F1
#
_entry.id   AF-A0A2M7XKF8-F1
#
_cell.length_a   1.000
_cell.length_b   1.000
_cell.length_c   1.000
_cell.angle_alpha   90.00
_cell.angle_beta   90.00
_cell.angle_gamma   90.00
#
_symmetry.space_group_name_H-M   'P 1'
#
loop_
_entity.id
_entity.type
_entity.pdbx_description
1 polymer ?
#
loop_
_entity_poly.entity_id
_entity_poly.type
_entity_poly.pdbx_seq_one_letter_code
_entity_poly.pdbx_strand_id
1 'polypeptide(L)' 'MKLGKYRHYKGSICEVIGIAKHSETLEDMVVYKHYDAVKGEKEMTL' A
#
# COMPACT_ATOMS: atom_id res chain seq x y z
N MET A 1 -11.99 -4.69 -7.66
CA MET A 1 -10.81 -3.86 -7.34
C MET A 1 -9.95 -3.77 -8.58
N LYS A 2 -9.46 -2.59 -8.98
CA LYS A 2 -8.56 -2.46 -10.14
C LYS A 2 -7.11 -2.64 -9.67
N LEU A 3 -6.28 -3.28 -10.48
CA LEU A 3 -4.84 -3.37 -10.23
C LEU A 3 -4.18 -2.02 -10.53
N GLY A 4 -3.15 -1.66 -9.77
CA GLY A 4 -2.35 -0.46 -10.04
C GLY A 4 -1.98 0.34 -8.80
N LYS A 5 -1.46 1.54 -9.03
CA LYS A 5 -0.93 2.44 -8.00
C LYS A 5 -2.02 3.35 -7.45
N TYR A 6 -2.04 3.46 -6.13
CA TYR A 6 -2.95 4.25 -5.34
C TYR A 6 -2.15 5.15 -4.40
N ARG A 7 -2.65 6.36 -4.16
CA ARG A 7 -2.07 7.26 -3.16
C ARG A 7 -2.66 6.92 -1.80
N HIS A 8 -1.81 6.50 -0.87
CA HIS A 8 -2.21 6.33 0.51
C HIS A 8 -2.45 7.72 1.13
N TYR A 9 -3.39 7.82 2.08
CA TYR A 9 -3.70 9.11 2.72
C TYR A 9 -2.50 9.72 3.46
N LYS A 10 -1.53 8.89 3.87
CA LYS A 10 -0.26 9.33 4.50
C LYS A 10 0.80 9.83 3.50
N GLY A 11 0.47 9.94 2.23
CA GLY A 11 1.35 10.47 1.19
C GLY A 11 2.26 9.44 0.51
N SER A 12 2.31 8.20 0.99
CA SER A 12 3.02 7.09 0.34
C SER A 12 2.22 6.49 -0.83
N ILE A 13 2.91 5.76 -1.71
CA ILE A 13 2.29 5.07 -2.84
C ILE A 13 2.09 3.60 -2.46
N CYS A 14 0.90 3.08 -2.70
CA CYS A 14 0.59 1.66 -2.59
C CYS A 14 0.27 1.10 -3.97
N GLU A 15 0.82 -0.06 -4.34
CA GLU A 15 0.45 -0.76 -5.57
C GLU A 15 -0.34 -2.02 -5.23
N VAL A 16 -1.57 -2.11 -5.69
CA VAL A 16 -2.38 -3.32 -5.59
C VAL A 16 -1.93 -4.30 -6.68
N ILE A 17 -1.42 -5.45 -6.24
CA ILE A 17 -0.86 -6.48 -7.13
C ILE A 17 -1.81 -7.65 -7.36
N GLY A 18 -2.80 -7.86 -6.50
CA GLY A 18 -3.76 -8.95 -6.66
C GLY A 18 -4.68 -9.16 -5.48
N ILE A 19 -5.47 -10.22 -5.58
CA ILE A 19 -6.29 -10.79 -4.50
C ILE A 19 -5.73 -12.17 -4.17
N ALA A 20 -5.59 -12.47 -2.89
CA ALA A 20 -5.17 -13.78 -2.39
C ALA A 20 -6.14 -14.25 -1.31
N LYS A 21 -6.15 -15.55 -1.03
CA LYS A 21 -6.93 -16.12 0.08
C LYS A 21 -6.12 -16.15 1.35
N HIS A 22 -6.71 -15.67 2.44
CA HIS A 22 -6.15 -15.87 3.77
C HIS A 22 -6.10 -17.37 4.08
N SER A 23 -4.94 -17.90 4.50
CA SER A 23 -4.76 -19.35 4.63
C SER A 23 -5.61 -19.96 5.74
N GLU A 24 -5.94 -19.19 6.78
CA GLU A 24 -6.72 -19.69 7.92
C GLU A 24 -8.23 -19.54 7.73
N THR A 25 -8.67 -18.48 7.05
CA THR A 25 -10.12 -18.16 6.92
C THR A 25 -10.66 -18.30 5.50
N LEU A 26 -9.80 -18.47 4.50
CA LEU A 26 -10.11 -18.52 3.06
C LEU A 26 -10.79 -17.26 2.50
N GLU A 27 -10.80 -16.18 3.28
CA GLU A 27 -11.34 -14.88 2.89
C GLU A 27 -10.45 -14.20 1.85
N ASP A 28 -11.09 -13.43 0.98
CA ASP A 28 -10.40 -12.70 -0.08
C ASP A 28 -9.74 -11.43 0.49
N MET A 29 -8.42 -11.33 0.36
CA MET A 29 -7.62 -10.21 0.82
C MET A 29 -6.87 -9.53 -0.32
N VAL A 30 -6.71 -8.22 -0.23
CA VAL A 30 -5.92 -7.43 -1.17
C VAL A 30 -4.44 -7.57 -0.83
N VAL A 31 -3.65 -7.99 -1.81
CA VAL A 31 -2.18 -7.97 -1.72
C VAL A 31 -1.66 -6.69 -2.35
N TYR A 32 -0.81 -5.96 -1.63
CA TYR A 32 -0.23 -4.71 -2.09
C TYR A 32 1.25 -4.56 -1.74
N LYS A 33 1.96 -3.73 -2.51
CA LYS A 33 3.31 -3.25 -2.21
C LYS A 33 3.23 -1.83 -1.64
N HIS A 34 3.90 -1.60 -0.51
CA HIS A 34 4.08 -0.26 0.03
C HIS A 34 5.38 0.33 -0.49
N TYR A 35 5.30 1.48 -1.15
CA TYR A 35 6.46 2.29 -1.46
C TYR A 35 6.53 3.39 -0.41
N ASP A 36 7.39 3.20 0.58
CA ASP A 36 7.80 4.30 1.44
C ASP A 36 8.32 5.43 0.55
N ALA A 37 7.77 6.63 0.72
CA ALA A 37 8.51 7.81 0.33
C ALA A 37 9.74 7.79 1.24
N VAL A 38 10.93 7.61 0.67
CA VAL A 38 12.21 7.62 1.38
C VAL A 38 12.14 8.74 2.43
N LYS A 39 11.92 8.38 3.70
CA LYS A 39 11.99 9.33 4.83
C LYS A 39 13.46 9.52 5.14
N GLY A 40 14.16 10.14 4.20
CA GLY A 40 15.43 10.82 4.41
C GLY A 40 15.20 12.26 4.03
N GLU A 41 15.22 13.15 5.03
CA GLU A 41 15.27 14.61 4.88
C GLU A 41 13.97 15.32 4.47
N LYS A 42 13.08 15.50 5.46
CA LYS A 42 12.58 16.83 5.83
C LYS A 42 11.78 16.73 7.13
N GLU A 43 12.47 16.94 8.25
CA GLU A 43 11.94 17.93 9.18
C GLU A 43 11.84 19.26 8.41
N MET A 44 10.71 19.97 8.56
CA MET A 44 10.62 21.42 8.77
C MET A 44 9.24 21.97 8.34
N THR A 45 8.55 22.49 9.35
CA THR A 45 7.47 23.50 9.32
C THR A 45 6.05 23.04 9.00
N LEU A 46 5.25 22.84 10.05
CA LEU A 46 4.26 23.85 10.48
C LEU A 46 4.12 23.80 12.02
#